data_AF-A0A453CQU0-F1
#
_entry.id   AF-A0A453CQU0-F1
#
_cell.length_a   1.000
_cell.length_b   1.000
_cell.length_c   1.000
_cell.angle_alpha   90.00
_cell.angle_beta   90.00
_cell.angle_gamma   90.00
#
_symmetry.space_group_name_H-M   'P 1'
#
loop_
_entity.id
_entity.type
_entity.pdbx_description
1 polymer ?
#
loop_
_entity_poly.entity_id
_entity_poly.type
_entity_poly.pdbx_seq_one_letter_code
_entity_poly.pdbx_strand_id
1 'polypeptide(L)' 'MGRGKVELKKIENTTSRQVTFSKRRMGLLKKANELAILCDAQVGVIVFSGSGKMYEYASPPWR' A
#
# COMPACT_ATOMS: atom_id res chain seq x y z
N MET A 1 -15.91 15.87 2.72
CA MET A 1 -14.89 16.12 3.76
C MET A 1 -13.51 16.06 3.12
N GLY A 2 -12.73 17.14 3.19
CA GLY A 2 -11.43 17.25 2.53
C GLY A 2 -10.33 16.39 3.17
N ARG A 3 -9.21 16.21 2.46
CA ARG A 3 -8.05 15.44 2.93
C ARG A 3 -7.26 16.29 3.94
N GLY A 4 -7.42 16.01 5.24
CA GLY A 4 -6.59 16.61 6.27
C GLY A 4 -5.12 16.20 6.14
N LYS A 5 -4.19 17.13 6.40
CA LYS A 5 -2.76 16.83 6.51
C LYS A 5 -2.54 15.93 7.74
N VAL A 6 -1.74 14.88 7.58
CA VAL A 6 -1.42 13.94 8.67
C VAL A 6 0.09 13.98 8.90
N GLU A 7 0.50 14.04 10.15
CA GLU A 7 1.91 13.94 10.53
C GLU A 7 2.47 12.55 10.19
N LEU A 8 3.75 12.47 9.80
CA LEU A 8 4.45 11.22 9.54
C LEU A 8 4.92 10.58 10.85
N LYS A 9 3.95 10.11 11.64
CA LYS A 9 4.16 9.33 12.86
C LYS A 9 3.15 8.20 12.96
N LYS A 10 3.34 7.29 13.91
CA LYS A 10 2.38 6.23 14.18
C LYS A 10 1.01 6.83 14.55
N ILE A 11 -0.05 6.34 13.93
CA ILE A 11 -1.42 6.72 14.28
C ILE A 11 -1.81 5.95 15.54
N GLU A 12 -2.06 6.65 16.65
CA GLU A 12 -2.40 6.03 17.93
C GLU A 12 -3.78 5.38 17.92
N ASN A 13 -4.79 6.11 17.40
CA ASN A 13 -6.15 5.58 17.26
C ASN A 13 -6.18 4.35 16.35
N THR A 14 -6.58 3.20 16.91
CA THR A 14 -6.57 1.90 16.24
C THR A 14 -7.49 1.87 15.01
N THR A 15 -8.71 2.39 15.13
CA THR A 15 -9.69 2.46 14.05
C THR A 15 -9.18 3.32 12.90
N SER A 16 -8.70 4.54 13.19
CA SER A 16 -8.10 5.43 12.18
C SER A 16 -6.88 4.80 11.53
N ARG A 17 -6.04 4.10 12.30
CA ARG A 17 -4.87 3.37 11.78
C ARG A 17 -5.28 2.25 10.84
N GLN A 18 -6.29 1.45 11.17
CA GLN A 18 -6.79 0.37 10.32
C GLN A 18 -7.38 0.89 9.01
N VAL A 19 -8.23 1.93 9.08
CA VAL A 19 -8.79 2.56 7.87
C VAL A 19 -7.70 3.17 7.00
N THR A 20 -6.72 3.84 7.62
CA THR A 20 -5.59 4.45 6.91
C THR A 20 -4.70 3.38 6.27
N PHE A 21 -4.42 2.29 6.97
CA PHE A 21 -3.70 1.13 6.44
C PHE A 21 -4.40 0.58 5.19
N SER A 22 -5.69 0.30 5.27
CA SER A 22 -6.46 -0.21 4.13
C SER A 22 -6.39 0.70 2.91
N LYS A 23 -6.56 2.01 3.10
CA LYS A 23 -6.51 3.01 2.01
C LYS A 23 -5.10 3.18 1.44
N ARG A 24 -4.07 3.31 2.29
CA ARG A 24 -2.68 3.52 1.85
C ARG A 24 -2.10 2.27 1.19
N ARG A 25 -2.36 1.08 1.73
CA ARG A 25 -1.98 -0.20 1.12
C ARG A 25 -2.53 -0.31 -0.30
N MET A 26 -3.83 -0.05 -0.48
CA MET A 26 -4.45 -0.08 -1.80
C MET A 26 -3.81 0.92 -2.78
N GLY A 27 -3.54 2.16 -2.32
CA GLY A 27 -2.84 3.16 -3.12
C GLY A 27 -1.41 2.75 -3.49
N LEU A 28 -0.68 2.11 -2.57
CA LEU A 28 0.67 1.60 -2.81
C LEU A 28 0.67 0.49 -3.87
N LEU A 29 -0.21 -0.50 -3.75
CA LEU A 29 -0.31 -1.59 -4.74
C LEU A 29 -0.70 -1.06 -6.13
N LYS A 30 -1.59 -0.06 -6.19
CA LYS A 30 -1.91 0.62 -7.44
C LYS A 30 -0.68 1.28 -8.07
N LYS A 31 0.11 2.00 -7.27
CA LYS A 31 1.34 2.66 -7.73
C LYS A 31 2.42 1.67 -8.17
N ALA A 32 2.56 0.55 -7.45
CA ALA A 32 3.46 -0.54 -7.84
C ALA A 32 3.07 -1.11 -9.22
N ASN A 33 1.77 -1.30 -9.46
CA ASN A 33 1.26 -1.76 -10.75
C ASN A 33 1.45 -0.73 -11.87
N GLU A 34 1.15 0.55 -11.61
CA GLU A 34 1.40 1.63 -12.57
C GLU A 34 2.88 1.70 -12.95
N LEU A 35 3.78 1.58 -11.97
CA LEU A 35 5.23 1.59 -12.21
C LEU A 35 5.69 0.39 -13.03
N ALA A 36 5.22 -0.81 -12.70
CA ALA A 36 5.56 -2.03 -13.41
C ALA A 36 5.20 -1.92 -14.90
N ILE A 37 3.98 -1.43 -15.20
CA ILE A 37 3.48 -1.29 -16.58
C ILE A 37 4.18 -0.15 -17.33
N LEU A 38 4.33 1.02 -16.71
CA LEU A 38 4.86 2.21 -17.40
C LEU A 38 6.35 2.13 -17.70
N CYS A 39 7.10 1.41 -16.87
CA CYS A 39 8.57 1.39 -16.93
C CYS A 39 9.14 0.01 -17.27
N ASP A 40 8.31 -0.95 -17.65
CA ASP A 40 8.74 -2.32 -17.96
C ASP A 40 9.59 -2.93 -16.81
N ALA A 41 9.20 -2.63 -15.56
CA ALA A 41 9.96 -3.01 -14.37
C ALA A 41 9.31 -4.19 -13.63
N GLN A 42 10.13 -5.14 -13.19
CA GLN A 42 9.68 -6.16 -12.24
C GLN A 42 9.53 -5.53 -10.84
N VAL A 43 8.35 -5.65 -10.24
CA VAL A 43 8.02 -5.03 -8.96
C VAL A 43 7.35 -6.04 -8.05
N GLY A 44 7.88 -6.18 -6.83
CA GLY A 44 7.29 -6.95 -5.74
C GLY A 44 7.03 -6.07 -4.51
N VAL A 45 5.86 -6.21 -3.89
CA VAL A 45 5.50 -5.50 -2.65
C VAL A 45 4.88 -6.50 -1.68
N ILE A 46 5.40 -6.55 -0.46
CA ILE A 46 4.87 -7.38 0.63
C ILE A 46 4.55 -6.46 1.82
N VAL A 47 3.35 -6.60 2.36
CA VAL A 47 2.85 -5.81 3.50
C VAL A 47 2.19 -6.72 4.52
N PHE A 48 2.65 -6.64 5.77
CA PHE A 48 1.98 -7.27 6.90
C PHE A 48 1.09 -6.26 7.62
N SER A 49 -0.14 -6.64 7.95
CA SER A 49 -0.96 -5.85 8.87
C SER A 49 -0.49 -5.99 10.30
N GLY A 50 -0.96 -5.10 11.18
CA GLY A 50 -0.78 -5.26 12.62
C GLY A 50 -1.43 -6.53 13.21
N SER A 51 -2.25 -7.24 12.44
CA SER A 51 -2.82 -8.54 12.81
C SER A 51 -2.03 -9.73 12.24
N GLY A 52 -0.88 -9.49 11.61
CA GLY A 52 -0.06 -10.53 10.96
C GLY A 52 -0.56 -11.00 9.61
N LYS A 53 -1.63 -10.41 9.05
CA LYS A 53 -2.13 -10.81 7.73
C LYS A 53 -1.22 -10.28 6.63
N MET A 54 -0.81 -11.17 5.73
CA MET A 54 0.00 -10.83 4.57
C MET A 54 -0.87 -10.28 3.43
N TYR A 55 -0.35 -9.26 2.76
CA TYR A 55 -0.87 -8.73 1.51
C TYR A 55 0.30 -8.51 0.57
N GLU A 56 0.12 -8.90 -0.69
CA GLU A 56 1.20 -8.83 -1.68
C GLU A 56 0.71 -8.31 -3.03
N TYR A 57 1.67 -7.81 -3.80
CA TYR A 57 1.57 -7.59 -5.23
C TYR A 57 2.88 -8.06 -5.85
N ALA A 58 2.78 -8.83 -6.93
CA ALA A 58 3.90 -9.21 -7.75
C ALA A 58 3.52 -8.92 -9.21
N SER A 59 4.39 -8.18 -9.90
CA SER A 59 4.27 -8.02 -11.35
C SER A 59 4.42 -9.39 -12.01
N PRO A 60 3.65 -9.70 -13.08
CA PRO A 60 3.86 -10.92 -13.84
C PRO A 60 5.30 -10.96 -14.36
N PRO A 61 5.95 -12.15 -14.39
CA PRO A 61 7.21 -12.29 -15.11
C PRO A 61 6.95 -11.96 -16.58
N TRP A 62 7.80 -11.11 -17.17
CA TRP A 62 7.73 -10.75 -18.58
C TRP A 62 7.63 -12.02 -19.45
N ARG A 63 6.69 -12.02 -20.40
CA ARG A 63 6.62 -13.01 -21.47
C ARG A 63 7.66 -12.74 -22.54
#